data_AF-A0A3N5Q5D8-F1
#
_entry.id   AF-A0A3N5Q5D8-F1
#
_cell.length_a   1.000
_cell.length_b   1.000
_cell.length_c   1.000
_cell.angle_alpha   90.00
_cell.angle_beta   90.00
_cell.angle_gamma   90.00
#
_symmetry.space_group_name_H-M   'P 1'
#
loop_
_entity.id
_entity.type
_entity.pdbx_description
1 polymer ?
#
loop_
_entity_poly.entity_id
_entity_poly.type
_entity_poly.pdbx_seq_one_letter_code
_entity_poly.pdbx_strand_id
1 'polypeptide(L)' 'MLVDADTILTDLGLEAVVATRRSVPPELAFLGGDPLGIDAVSREWQCSVAEALARLFTYEMEGLVRQLPGCRFVAA' A
#
# COMPACT_ATOMS: atom_id res chain seq x y z
N MET A 1 23.28 -8.32 50.63
CA MET A 1 22.63 -7.14 50.03
C MET A 1 22.67 -7.39 48.53
N LEU A 2 21.56 -7.87 47.97
CA LEU A 2 21.46 -8.30 46.57
C LEU A 2 21.43 -7.06 45.67
N VAL A 3 22.15 -7.13 44.56
CA VAL A 3 22.10 -6.17 43.45
C VAL A 3 20.76 -6.37 42.73
N ASP A 4 19.88 -5.36 42.77
CA ASP A 4 18.62 -5.35 42.03
C ASP A 4 18.88 -5.23 40.52
N ALA A 5 18.51 -6.29 39.81
CA ALA A 5 18.62 -6.42 38.36
C ALA A 5 17.41 -5.82 37.62
N ASP A 6 16.92 -4.66 38.07
CA ASP A 6 15.72 -4.02 37.50
C ASP A 6 16.04 -2.78 36.64
N THR A 7 17.28 -2.72 36.13
CA THR A 7 17.57 -1.90 34.96
C THR A 7 17.19 -2.70 33.72
N ILE A 8 16.19 -2.20 32.98
CA ILE A 8 15.70 -2.57 31.63
C ILE A 8 14.26 -3.07 31.72
N LEU A 9 13.30 -2.17 31.47
CA LEU A 9 11.94 -2.33 30.92
C LEU A 9 11.23 -1.00 31.26
N THR A 10 10.80 -0.12 30.36
CA THR A 10 10.55 -0.21 28.94
C THR A 10 10.20 1.22 28.51
N ASP A 11 11.09 1.89 27.80
CA ASP A 11 10.86 3.16 27.09
C ASP A 11 10.00 2.92 25.82
N LEU A 12 9.11 1.94 25.87
CA LEU A 12 8.55 1.22 24.72
C LEU A 12 7.04 1.43 24.60
N GLY A 13 6.57 2.56 25.10
CA GLY A 13 5.14 2.86 25.26
C GLY A 13 4.61 4.02 24.40
N LEU A 14 5.43 4.70 23.59
CA LEU A 14 4.96 5.91 22.88
C LEU A 14 5.32 6.01 21.38
N GLU A 15 6.25 5.22 20.87
CA GLU A 15 6.71 5.32 19.47
C GLU A 15 5.99 4.37 18.49
N ALA A 16 5.01 3.57 18.95
CA ALA A 16 4.38 2.53 18.13
C ALA A 16 3.03 2.92 17.49
N VAL A 17 2.60 4.17 17.66
CA VAL A 17 1.55 4.75 16.81
C VAL A 17 2.19 5.81 15.93
N VAL A 18 3.23 5.41 15.20
CA VAL A 18 3.42 5.95 13.86
C VAL A 18 2.12 5.63 13.16
N ALA A 19 1.22 6.60 13.11
CA ALA A 19 0.17 6.66 12.12
C ALA A 19 0.90 6.64 10.77
N THR A 20 1.26 5.46 10.31
CA THR A 20 1.80 5.22 8.98
C THR A 20 0.64 5.57 8.07
N ARG A 21 0.50 6.86 7.76
CA ARG A 21 -0.19 7.30 6.57
C ARG A 21 0.51 6.53 5.48
N ARG A 22 -0.08 5.42 5.06
CA ARG A 22 0.40 4.64 3.95
C ARG A 22 0.35 5.62 2.78
N SER A 23 1.50 6.19 2.45
CA SER A 23 1.61 7.10 1.34
C SER A 23 1.28 6.26 0.13
N VAL A 24 0.10 6.50 -0.46
CA VAL A 24 -0.24 5.90 -1.74
C VAL A 24 0.90 6.28 -2.69
N PRO A 25 1.56 5.28 -3.31
CA PRO A 25 2.59 5.53 -4.31
C PRO A 25 2.15 6.62 -5.30
N PRO A 26 3.02 7.57 -5.68
CA PRO A 26 2.63 8.65 -6.60
C PRO A 26 2.16 8.10 -7.95
N GLU A 27 2.66 6.94 -8.35
CA GLU A 27 2.23 6.21 -9.55
C GLU A 27 0.83 5.58 -9.45
N LEU A 28 0.14 5.67 -8.30
CA LEU A 28 -1.27 5.28 -8.13
C LEU A 28 -2.19 6.49 -8.01
N ALA A 29 -1.66 7.72 -8.09
CA ALA A 29 -2.46 8.95 -7.93
C ALA A 29 -3.61 9.03 -8.93
N PHE A 30 -3.45 8.46 -10.13
CA PHE A 30 -4.49 8.46 -11.16
C PHE A 30 -5.66 7.49 -10.87
N LEU A 31 -5.54 6.58 -9.90
CA LEU A 31 -6.60 5.66 -9.45
C LEU A 31 -7.45 6.21 -8.30
N GLY A 32 -7.19 7.44 -7.85
CA GLY A 32 -7.84 8.03 -6.67
C GLY A 32 -9.25 8.60 -6.90
N GLY A 33 -9.71 8.69 -8.15
CA GLY A 33 -11.01 9.26 -8.51
C GLY A 33 -11.99 8.21 -9.04
N ASP A 34 -11.79 7.81 -10.30
CA ASP A 34 -12.67 6.89 -11.02
C ASP A 34 -12.03 5.51 -11.18
N PRO A 35 -12.82 4.41 -11.14
CA PRO A 35 -12.31 3.08 -11.45
C PRO A 35 -11.80 3.00 -12.89
N LEU A 36 -10.56 2.56 -13.07
CA LEU A 36 -9.94 2.45 -14.39
C LEU A 36 -9.81 1.00 -14.82
N GLY A 37 -10.05 0.76 -16.11
CA GLY A 37 -9.77 -0.52 -16.73
C GLY A 37 -8.27 -0.75 -16.92
N ILE A 38 -7.89 -2.01 -17.08
CA ILE A 38 -6.48 -2.41 -17.23
C ILE A 38 -5.77 -1.73 -18.41
N ASP A 39 -6.47 -1.49 -19.53
CA ASP A 39 -5.89 -0.83 -20.71
C ASP A 39 -5.53 0.65 -20.45
N ALA A 40 -6.30 1.32 -19.59
CA ALA A 40 -6.01 2.70 -19.20
C ALA A 40 -4.79 2.74 -18.27
N VAL A 41 -4.72 1.81 -17.32
CA VAL A 41 -3.57 1.66 -16.42
C VAL A 41 -2.28 1.34 -17.19
N SER A 42 -2.33 0.40 -18.14
CA SER A 42 -1.15 0.04 -18.93
C SER A 42 -0.67 1.20 -19.82
N ARG A 43 -1.60 2.03 -20.31
CA ARG A 43 -1.26 3.25 -21.07
C ARG A 43 -0.60 4.29 -20.19
N GLU A 44 -1.13 4.52 -18.99
CA GLU A 44 -0.58 5.49 -18.04
C GLU A 44 0.84 5.09 -17.58
N TRP A 45 1.05 3.81 -17.28
CA TRP A 45 2.36 3.27 -16.90
C TRP A 45 3.28 2.97 -18.08
N GLN A 46 2.81 3.16 -19.31
CA GLN A 46 3.56 2.87 -20.54
C GLN A 46 4.17 1.46 -20.55
N CYS A 47 3.39 0.47 -20.09
CA CYS A 47 3.83 -0.91 -19.97
C CYS A 47 2.87 -1.88 -20.65
N SER A 48 3.23 -3.16 -20.69
CA SER A 48 2.30 -4.18 -21.18
C SER A 48 1.14 -4.40 -20.22
N VAL A 49 -0.01 -4.86 -20.73
CA VAL A 49 -1.17 -5.23 -19.91
C VAL A 49 -0.79 -6.29 -18.85
N ALA A 50 0.05 -7.25 -19.21
CA ALA A 50 0.52 -8.28 -18.28
C ALA A 50 1.35 -7.70 -17.13
N GLU A 51 2.22 -6.74 -17.44
CA GLU A 51 3.03 -6.04 -16.43
C GLU A 51 2.17 -5.16 -15.53
N ALA A 52 1.21 -4.42 -16.10
CA ALA A 52 0.24 -3.64 -15.32
C ALA A 52 -0.56 -4.54 -14.37
N LEU A 53 -1.05 -5.69 -14.83
CA LEU A 53 -1.76 -6.65 -13.99
C LEU A 53 -0.90 -7.17 -12.85
N ALA A 54 0.35 -7.55 -13.13
CA ALA A 54 1.27 -8.04 -12.12
C ALA A 54 1.49 -6.99 -11.02
N ARG A 55 1.74 -5.73 -11.40
CA ARG A 55 1.90 -4.62 -10.45
C ARG A 55 0.62 -4.37 -9.64
N LEU A 56 -0.54 -4.32 -10.29
CA LEU A 56 -1.83 -4.11 -9.62
C LEU A 56 -2.15 -5.21 -8.61
N PHE A 57 -1.84 -6.47 -8.90
CA PHE A 57 -2.01 -7.56 -7.94
C PHE A 57 -1.07 -7.43 -6.73
N THR A 58 0.18 -6.98 -6.94
CA THR A 58 1.07 -6.65 -5.82
C THR A 58 0.46 -5.55 -4.95
N TYR A 59 -0.02 -4.46 -5.54
CA TYR A 59 -0.66 -3.38 -4.79
C TYR A 59 -1.99 -3.80 -4.12
N GLU A 60 -2.72 -4.74 -4.70
CA GLU A 60 -3.93 -5.30 -4.09
C GLU A 60 -3.60 -6.16 -2.87
N MET A 61 -2.58 -7.01 -2.94
CA MET A 61 -2.08 -7.76 -1.79
C MET A 61 -1.56 -6.84 -0.68
N GLU A 62 -0.97 -5.72 -1.06
CA GLU A 62 -0.58 -4.68 -0.12
C GLU A 62 -1.80 -3.90 0.41
N GLY A 63 -2.99 -4.02 -0.17
CA GLY A 63 -4.18 -3.26 0.25
C GLY A 63 -4.11 -1.78 -0.13
N LEU A 64 -3.39 -1.44 -1.20
CA LEU A 64 -3.31 -0.11 -1.81
C LEU A 64 -4.25 0.06 -3.01
N VAL A 65 -4.67 -1.05 -3.62
CA VAL A 65 -5.59 -1.10 -4.76
C VAL A 65 -6.68 -2.14 -4.48
N ARG A 66 -7.87 -1.93 -5.04
CA ARG A 66 -8.95 -2.92 -5.04
C ARG A 66 -9.42 -3.20 -6.45
N GLN A 67 -9.58 -4.48 -6.80
CA GLN A 67 -10.23 -4.88 -8.04
C GLN A 67 -11.76 -4.83 -7.90
N LEU A 68 -12.43 -4.28 -8.91
CA LEU A 68 -13.88 -4.22 -9.06
C LEU A 68 -14.36 -5.09 -10.23
N PRO A 69 -15.65 -5.48 -10.26
CA PRO A 69 -16.23 -6.24 -11.37
C PRO A 69 -16.00 -5.60 -12.74
N GLY A 70 -15.64 -6.44 -13.72
CA GLY A 70 -15.32 -6.00 -15.07
C GLY A 70 -13.88 -5.53 -15.26
N CYS A 71 -12.93 -6.06 -14.48
CA CYS A 71 -11.49 -5.75 -14.59
C CYS A 71 -11.17 -4.26 -14.42
N ARG A 72 -11.80 -3.63 -13.42
CA ARG A 72 -11.57 -2.23 -13.04
C ARG A 72 -10.82 -2.13 -11.73
N PHE A 73 -10.03 -1.09 -11.54
CA PHE A 73 -9.16 -0.90 -10.39
C PHE A 73 -9.31 0.51 -9.82
N VAL A 74 -9.19 0.64 -8.50
CA VAL A 74 -9.33 1.88 -7.73
C VAL A 74 -8.37 1.83 -6.54
N ALA A 75 -7.84 2.99 -6.14
CA ALA A 75 -7.02 3.10 -4.93
C ALA A 75 -7.86 2.79 -3.67
N ALA A 76 -7.29 2.04 -2.73
CA ALA A 76 -7.95 1.60 -1.49
C ALA A 76 -7.90 2.64 -0.37
#